data_AF-A0A2T5CF93-F1
#
_entry.id   AF-A0A2T5CF93-F1
#
_cell.length_a   1.000
_cell.length_b   1.000
_cell.length_c   1.000
_cell.angle_alpha   90.00
_cell.angle_beta   90.00
_cell.angle_gamma   90.00
#
_symmetry.space_group_name_H-M   'P 1'
#
loop_
_entity.id
_entity.type
_entity.pdbx_description
1 polymer ?
#
loop_
_entity_poly.entity_id
_entity_poly.type
_entity_poly.pdbx_seq_one_letter_code
_entity_poly.pdbx_strand_id
1 'polypeptide(L)'
;MTTISLRGIDTDTKQMLKAEADRTGASINSLILGYVRKGLGIGQDQGAPHDDLDHLAGTWTEADENSFREATEPFGQIDEGMWQ
;
A
#
# COMPACT_ATOMS: atom_id res chain seq x y z
N MET A 1 -9.27 -5.00 -30.37
CA MET A 1 -10.11 -4.51 -29.26
C MET A 1 -11.14 -5.59 -28.96
N THR A 2 -11.05 -6.21 -27.80
CA THR A 2 -12.07 -7.14 -27.31
C THR A 2 -12.89 -6.39 -26.27
N THR A 3 -14.20 -6.35 -26.44
CA THR A 3 -15.10 -5.63 -25.52
C THR A 3 -15.65 -6.61 -24.50
N ILE A 4 -15.45 -6.31 -23.21
CA ILE A 4 -16.09 -7.03 -22.10
C ILE A 4 -17.03 -6.04 -21.41
N SER A 5 -18.27 -6.43 -21.17
CA SER A 5 -19.24 -5.64 -20.40
C SER A 5 -19.29 -6.15 -18.97
N LEU A 6 -18.92 -5.31 -18.00
CA LEU A 6 -19.07 -5.63 -16.58
C LEU A 6 -20.51 -5.36 -16.15
N ARG A 7 -21.22 -6.40 -15.67
CA ARG A 7 -22.58 -6.30 -15.14
C ARG A 7 -22.55 -6.43 -13.61
N GLY A 8 -23.54 -5.85 -12.94
CA GLY A 8 -23.66 -5.94 -11.48
C GLY A 8 -22.84 -4.92 -10.69
N ILE A 9 -22.27 -3.89 -11.34
CA ILE A 9 -21.69 -2.75 -10.63
C ILE A 9 -22.84 -1.92 -10.04
N ASP A 10 -22.89 -1.85 -8.71
CA ASP A 10 -23.82 -1.00 -7.98
C ASP A 10 -23.44 0.49 -8.11
N THR A 11 -24.33 1.36 -7.64
CA THR A 11 -24.17 2.81 -7.81
C THR A 11 -23.00 3.35 -7.00
N ASP A 12 -22.73 2.78 -5.83
CA ASP A 12 -21.67 3.23 -4.93
C ASP A 12 -20.32 2.86 -5.52
N THR A 13 -20.15 1.62 -5.98
CA THR A 13 -18.95 1.17 -6.69
C THR A 13 -18.67 2.02 -7.93
N LYS A 14 -19.72 2.38 -8.69
CA LYS A 14 -19.55 3.26 -9.86
C LYS A 14 -19.07 4.66 -9.46
N GLN A 15 -19.59 5.23 -8.38
CA GLN A 15 -19.16 6.54 -7.89
C GLN A 15 -17.72 6.50 -7.39
N MET A 16 -17.34 5.47 -6.64
CA MET A 16 -15.97 5.28 -6.17
C MET A 16 -14.97 5.15 -7.33
N LEU A 17 -15.29 4.36 -8.35
CA LEU A 17 -14.45 4.23 -9.55
C LEU A 17 -14.27 5.56 -10.27
N LYS A 18 -15.31 6.40 -10.32
CA LYS A 18 -15.23 7.72 -10.94
C LYS A 18 -14.37 8.68 -10.11
N ALA A 19 -14.58 8.74 -8.81
CA ALA A 19 -13.80 9.59 -7.91
C ALA A 19 -12.31 9.24 -7.96
N GLU A 20 -11.99 7.95 -8.01
CA GLU A 20 -10.62 7.47 -8.10
C GLU A 20 -9.98 7.76 -9.47
N ALA A 21 -10.75 7.63 -10.55
CA ALA A 21 -10.32 8.04 -11.89
C ALA A 21 -10.00 9.54 -11.94
N ASP A 22 -10.85 10.38 -11.35
CA ASP A 22 -10.64 11.83 -11.26
C ASP A 22 -9.41 12.16 -10.41
N ARG A 23 -9.20 11.46 -9.28
CA ARG A 23 -8.05 11.63 -8.38
C ARG A 23 -6.71 11.28 -9.06
N THR A 24 -6.72 10.24 -9.89
CA THR A 24 -5.50 9.74 -10.56
C THR A 24 -5.28 10.30 -11.96
N GLY A 25 -6.23 11.10 -12.48
CA GLY A 25 -6.21 11.61 -13.86
C GLY A 25 -6.34 10.51 -14.92
N ALA A 26 -6.77 9.31 -14.53
CA ALA A 26 -6.90 8.15 -15.42
C ALA A 26 -8.33 8.01 -15.94
N SER A 27 -8.50 7.38 -17.10
CA SER A 27 -9.85 6.98 -17.54
C SER A 27 -10.38 5.85 -16.67
N ILE A 28 -11.70 5.80 -16.44
CA ILE A 28 -12.35 4.68 -15.73
C ILE A 28 -11.98 3.33 -16.35
N ASN A 29 -11.91 3.25 -17.68
CA ASN A 29 -11.52 2.00 -18.36
C ASN A 29 -10.07 1.61 -18.03
N SER A 30 -9.14 2.56 -18.05
CA SER A 30 -7.74 2.32 -17.69
C SER A 30 -7.60 1.86 -16.24
N LEU A 31 -8.37 2.46 -15.33
CA LEU A 31 -8.40 2.11 -13.91
C LEU A 31 -8.91 0.67 -13.69
N ILE A 32 -10.05 0.32 -14.32
CA ILE A 32 -10.63 -1.03 -14.25
C ILE A 32 -9.65 -2.07 -14.80
N LEU A 33 -9.02 -1.80 -15.94
CA LEU A 33 -8.00 -2.68 -16.50
C LEU A 33 -6.79 -2.84 -15.55
N GLY A 34 -6.37 -1.76 -14.89
CA GLY A 34 -5.33 -1.81 -13.86
C GLY A 34 -5.68 -2.73 -12.70
N TYR A 35 -6.91 -2.64 -12.18
CA TYR A 35 -7.39 -3.52 -11.11
C TYR A 35 -7.53 -4.97 -11.54
N VAL A 36 -8.06 -5.24 -12.74
CA VAL A 36 -8.15 -6.60 -13.28
C VAL A 36 -6.76 -7.21 -13.44
N ARG A 37 -5.80 -6.46 -13.98
CA ARG A 37 -4.41 -6.91 -14.12
C ARG A 37 -3.77 -7.17 -12.77
N LYS A 38 -3.92 -6.27 -11.80
CA LYS A 38 -3.42 -6.44 -10.42
C LYS A 38 -4.03 -7.66 -9.74
N GLY A 39 -5.34 -7.87 -9.84
CA GLY A 39 -6.03 -9.02 -9.26
C GLY A 39 -5.64 -10.36 -9.91
N LEU A 40 -5.26 -10.35 -11.19
CA LEU A 40 -4.75 -11.52 -11.91
C LEU A 40 -3.22 -11.68 -11.81
N GLY A 41 -2.51 -10.77 -11.14
CA GLY A 41 -1.04 -10.76 -11.08
C GLY A 41 -0.35 -10.49 -12.42
N ILE A 42 -1.07 -9.93 -13.41
CA ILE A 42 -0.55 -9.71 -14.77
C ILE A 42 0.19 -8.38 -14.84
N GLY A 43 1.50 -8.42 -15.10
CA GLY A 43 2.31 -7.20 -15.25
C GLY A 43 2.61 -6.49 -13.93
N GLN A 44 2.57 -7.22 -12.82
CA GLN A 44 3.28 -6.78 -11.62
C GLN A 44 4.78 -6.96 -11.90
N ASP A 45 5.50 -5.86 -12.07
CA ASP A 45 6.95 -5.91 -11.88
C ASP A 45 7.17 -6.31 -10.42
N GLN A 46 7.78 -7.47 -10.19
CA GLN A 46 8.16 -7.95 -8.85
C GLN A 46 9.20 -7.04 -8.17
N GLY A 47 9.52 -5.88 -8.75
CA GLY A 47 10.51 -4.93 -8.28
C GLY A 47 10.26 -3.51 -8.78
N ALA A 48 8.99 -3.05 -8.84
CA ALA A 48 8.75 -1.62 -8.99
C ALA A 48 9.38 -0.88 -7.79
N PRO A 49 10.24 0.12 -8.00
CA PRO A 49 10.78 0.91 -6.90
C PRO A 49 9.63 1.60 -6.16
N HIS A 50 9.58 1.38 -4.85
CA HIS A 50 8.60 1.97 -3.95
C HIS A 50 9.30 3.08 -3.17
N ASP A 51 9.06 4.33 -3.56
CA ASP A 51 9.72 5.51 -3.00
C ASP A 51 8.84 6.21 -1.93
N ASP A 52 7.67 5.65 -1.61
CA ASP A 52 6.69 6.24 -0.70
C ASP A 52 7.19 6.32 0.74
N LEU A 53 8.18 5.51 1.12
CA LEU A 53 8.83 5.54 2.42
C LEU A 53 10.21 6.22 2.43
N ASP A 54 10.70 6.68 1.27
CA ASP A 54 12.03 7.28 1.17
C ASP A 54 12.18 8.52 2.05
N HIS A 55 11.08 9.26 2.22
CA HIS A 55 11.02 10.43 3.09
C HIS A 55 11.22 10.11 4.57
N LEU A 56 11.20 8.83 4.97
CA LEU A 56 11.50 8.40 6.33
C LEU A 56 12.99 8.07 6.51
N ALA A 57 13.71 7.74 5.44
CA ALA A 57 15.11 7.33 5.51
C ALA A 57 16.01 8.53 5.89
N GLY A 58 16.79 8.37 6.96
CA GLY A 58 17.76 9.39 7.40
C GLY A 58 17.15 10.64 8.03
N THR A 59 15.88 10.60 8.45
CA THR A 59 15.19 11.74 9.07
C THR A 59 15.31 11.81 10.59
N TRP A 60 15.87 10.78 11.23
CA TRP A 60 15.95 10.71 12.68
C TRP A 60 16.96 11.70 13.24
N THR A 61 16.52 12.43 14.25
CA THR A 61 17.39 13.21 15.12
C THR A 61 17.95 12.33 16.24
N GLU A 62 18.99 12.79 16.93
CA GLU A 62 19.51 12.10 18.12
C GLU A 62 18.45 11.93 19.22
N ALA A 63 17.49 12.86 19.31
CA ALA A 63 16.39 12.76 20.25
C ALA A 63 15.42 11.62 19.89
N ASP A 64 15.13 11.45 18.60
CA ASP A 64 14.29 10.34 18.10
C ASP A 64 14.97 8.99 18.38
N GLU A 65 16.28 8.92 18.15
CA GLU A 65 17.08 7.72 18.45
C GLU A 65 17.04 7.37 19.94
N ASN A 66 17.25 8.34 20.83
CA ASN A 66 17.24 8.10 22.27
C ASN A 66 15.86 7.65 22.75
N SER A 67 14.81 8.33 22.32
CA SER A 67 13.42 7.96 22.63
C SER A 67 13.08 6.54 22.17
N PHE A 68 13.51 6.17 20.96
CA PHE A 68 13.31 4.82 20.44
C PHE A 68 14.09 3.77 21.22
N ARG A 69 15.35 4.03 21.58
CA ARG A 69 16.18 3.11 22.38
C ARG A 69 15.56 2.87 23.75
N GLU A 70 15.12 3.92 24.45
CA GLU A 70 14.43 3.80 25.73
C GLU A 70 13.15 2.97 25.61
N ALA A 71 12.34 3.22 24.57
CA ALA A 71 11.10 2.50 24.34
C ALA A 71 11.30 1.01 23.99
N THR A 72 12.43 0.65 23.41
CA THR A 72 12.73 -0.72 22.93
C THR A 72 13.64 -1.52 23.84
N GLU A 73 14.28 -0.90 24.82
CA GLU A 73 15.12 -1.56 25.83
C GLU A 73 14.46 -2.81 26.44
N PRO A 74 13.16 -2.81 26.82
CA PRO A 74 12.55 -3.99 27.44
C PRO A 74 12.47 -5.21 26.52
N PHE A 75 12.42 -5.01 25.19
CA PHE A 75 12.34 -6.11 24.23
C PHE A 75 13.63 -6.91 24.08
N GLY A 76 14.76 -6.37 24.57
CA GLY A 76 16.05 -7.06 24.58
C GLY A 76 16.25 -8.00 25.78
N GLN A 77 15.33 -7.99 26.75
CA GLN A 77 15.43 -8.80 27.95
C GLN A 77 14.72 -10.15 27.74
N ILE A 78 15.40 -11.24 28.05
CA ILE A 78 14.78 -12.57 28.07
C ILE A 78 13.95 -12.66 29.35
N ASP A 79 12.63 -12.76 29.19
CA ASP A 79 11.74 -13.10 30.29
C ASP A 79 11.83 -14.61 30.57
N GLU A 80 12.60 -14.97 31.60
CA GLU A 80 12.78 -16.37 32.02
C GLU A 80 11.46 -17.05 32.39
N GLY A 81 10.42 -16.31 32.78
CA GLY A 81 9.09 -16.84 33.07
C GLY A 81 8.28 -17.22 31.82
N MET A 82 8.65 -16.68 30.65
CA MET A 82 8.00 -16.99 29.37
C MET A 82 8.64 -18.19 28.64
N TRP A 83 9.82 -18.64 29.08
CA TRP A 83 10.60 -19.73 28.48
C TRP A 83 10.53 -21.08 29.24
N GLN A 84 9.71 -21.19 30.29
CA GLN A 84 9.47 -22.45 31.02
C GLN A 84 8.34 -23.31 30.42
#